data_AF-A0A4Z1EQC3-F1
#
_entry.id   AF-A0A4Z1EQC3-F1
#
_cell.length_a   1.000
_cell.length_b   1.000
_cell.length_c   1.000
_cell.angle_alpha   90.00
_cell.angle_beta   90.00
_cell.angle_gamma   90.00
#
_symmetry.space_group_name_H-M   'P 1'
#
loop_
_entity.id
_entity.type
_entity.pdbx_description
1 polymer ?
#
loop_
_entity_poly.entity_id
_entity_poly.type
_entity_poly.pdbx_seq_one_letter_code
_entity_poly.pdbx_strand_id
1 'polypeptide(L)'
;MRGWKHDPSESEDLSQEAYEILRRVNDLSPEQWAASKPSSTKEWVLIGTTYQIAMKLFCIHSLQSVSILLEIPSLRLLCTTYGQHLQELLTQALLFRHIKRFLIWPLILLGVEAAHGIAEMRAFVTTQLTELSYEVGTYGPLIANGVLKLFWASGKTRWDDCFDKPYAFTMQIAVDNSQIITGQGDTT
;
A
#
# COMPACT_ATOMS: atom_id res chain seq x y z
N MET A 1 -14.71 17.50 -31.06
CA MET A 1 -14.45 16.09 -30.73
C MET A 1 -13.20 15.65 -31.47
N ARG A 2 -12.05 15.61 -30.79
CA ARG A 2 -10.77 15.18 -31.38
C ARG A 2 -10.57 13.74 -30.90
N GLY A 3 -10.82 12.77 -31.76
CA GLY A 3 -10.58 11.36 -31.45
C GLY A 3 -9.07 11.14 -31.35
N TRP A 4 -8.59 10.82 -30.16
CA TRP A 4 -7.24 10.33 -29.98
C TRP A 4 -7.17 8.98 -30.67
N LYS A 5 -6.47 8.90 -31.80
CA LYS A 5 -6.11 7.61 -32.38
C LYS A 5 -5.00 7.05 -31.51
N HIS A 6 -5.31 6.01 -30.75
CA HIS A 6 -4.33 5.27 -29.96
C HIS A 6 -3.38 4.58 -30.94
N ASP A 7 -2.08 4.90 -30.87
CA ASP A 7 -1.08 4.18 -31.65
C ASP A 7 -0.85 2.81 -30.98
N PRO A 8 -1.01 1.68 -31.71
CA PRO A 8 -0.73 0.36 -31.17
C PRO A 8 0.71 0.22 -30.65
N SER A 9 1.67 0.91 -31.29
CA SER A 9 3.08 0.86 -30.89
C SER A 9 3.34 1.54 -29.54
N GLU A 10 2.64 2.64 -29.26
CA GLU A 10 2.72 3.35 -27.97
C GLU A 10 2.11 2.50 -26.83
N SER A 11 1.02 1.77 -27.11
CA SER A 11 0.39 0.88 -26.13
C SER A 11 1.28 -0.32 -25.78
N GLU A 12 1.99 -0.88 -26.76
CA GLU A 12 2.93 -1.97 -26.54
C GLU A 12 4.15 -1.52 -25.72
N ASP A 13 4.66 -0.31 -25.98
CA ASP A 13 5.77 0.29 -25.23
C ASP A 13 5.40 0.52 -23.75
N LEU A 14 4.22 1.11 -23.50
CA LEU A 14 3.72 1.32 -22.13
C LEU A 14 3.47 0.01 -21.37
N SER A 15 3.02 -1.04 -22.07
CA SER A 15 2.84 -2.36 -21.47
C SER A 15 4.18 -2.97 -21.06
N GLN A 16 5.19 -2.84 -21.92
CA GLN A 16 6.54 -3.29 -21.62
C GLN A 16 7.13 -2.55 -20.42
N GLU A 17 6.96 -1.23 -20.36
CA GLU A 17 7.41 -0.41 -19.23
C GLU A 17 6.69 -0.80 -17.92
N ALA A 18 5.40 -1.09 -17.97
CA ALA A 18 4.63 -1.61 -16.84
C ALA A 18 5.20 -2.92 -16.28
N TYR A 19 5.54 -3.87 -17.15
CA TYR A 19 6.17 -5.12 -16.72
C TYR A 19 7.58 -4.90 -16.16
N GLU A 20 8.35 -3.95 -16.70
CA GLU A 20 9.65 -3.57 -16.13
C GLU A 20 9.52 -2.95 -14.73
N ILE A 21 8.49 -2.13 -14.48
CA ILE A 21 8.19 -1.61 -13.14
C ILE A 21 7.91 -2.77 -12.17
N LEU A 22 7.03 -3.71 -12.56
CA LEU A 22 6.73 -4.89 -11.75
C LEU A 22 7.97 -5.72 -11.46
N ARG A 23 8.85 -5.91 -12.45
CA ARG A 23 10.13 -6.61 -12.29
C ARG A 23 11.03 -5.90 -11.29
N ARG A 24 11.19 -4.58 -11.40
CA ARG A 24 11.99 -3.79 -10.45
C ARG A 24 11.46 -3.86 -9.03
N VAL A 25 10.14 -3.86 -8.84
CA VAL A 25 9.53 -4.06 -7.52
C VAL A 25 9.83 -5.47 -6.98
N ASN A 26 9.81 -6.48 -7.85
CA ASN A 26 10.18 -7.85 -7.50
C ASN A 26 11.66 -7.98 -7.12
N ASP A 27 12.55 -7.30 -7.83
CA ASP A 27 14.01 -7.35 -7.65
C ASP A 27 14.49 -6.51 -6.45
N LEU A 28 13.64 -5.64 -5.91
CA LEU A 28 13.94 -4.89 -4.69
C LEU A 28 14.21 -5.87 -3.54
N SER A 29 15.36 -5.75 -2.87
CA SER A 29 15.67 -6.53 -1.66
C SER A 29 15.29 -5.74 -0.40
N PRO A 30 14.27 -6.20 0.35
CA PRO A 30 13.95 -5.64 1.66
C PRO A 30 15.13 -5.69 2.63
N GLU A 31 15.99 -6.71 2.53
CA GLU A 31 17.16 -6.93 3.38
C GLU A 31 18.24 -5.89 3.13
N GLN A 32 18.59 -5.64 1.87
CA GLN A 32 19.55 -4.61 1.50
C GLN A 32 19.04 -3.22 1.88
N TRP A 33 17.75 -2.95 1.67
CA TRP A 33 17.13 -1.70 2.10
C TRP A 33 17.17 -1.55 3.63
N ALA A 34 16.83 -2.59 4.37
CA ALA A 34 16.82 -2.60 5.83
C ALA A 34 18.22 -2.43 6.43
N ALA A 35 19.26 -2.97 5.79
CA ALA A 35 20.66 -2.83 6.22
C ALA A 35 21.15 -1.37 6.24
N SER A 36 20.51 -0.49 5.46
CA SER A 36 20.81 0.95 5.45
C SER A 36 20.21 1.74 6.63
N LYS A 37 19.40 1.10 7.50
CA LYS A 37 18.66 1.78 8.57
C LYS A 37 19.41 1.74 9.91
N PRO A 38 19.32 2.80 10.73
CA PRO A 38 20.15 2.98 11.92
C PRO A 38 19.83 2.05 13.11
N SER A 39 18.76 1.26 13.09
CA SER A 39 18.40 0.31 14.17
C SER A 39 17.46 -0.80 13.68
N SER A 40 17.35 -1.92 14.41
CA SER A 40 16.41 -3.06 14.24
C SER A 40 16.21 -3.58 12.80
N THR A 41 17.24 -4.25 12.26
CA THR A 41 17.22 -4.80 10.89
C THR A 41 16.00 -5.69 10.63
N LYS A 42 15.55 -6.50 11.59
CA LYS A 42 14.43 -7.45 11.40
C LYS A 42 13.10 -6.74 11.15
N GLU A 43 12.80 -5.68 11.90
CA GLU A 43 11.54 -4.95 11.74
C GLU A 43 11.53 -4.14 10.44
N TRP A 44 12.68 -3.57 10.04
CA TRP A 44 12.81 -2.95 8.74
C TRP A 44 12.70 -3.95 7.59
N VAL A 45 13.26 -5.15 7.72
CA VAL A 45 13.02 -6.21 6.72
C VAL A 45 11.52 -6.47 6.60
N LEU A 46 10.82 -6.66 7.73
CA LEU A 46 9.37 -6.90 7.74
C LEU A 46 8.57 -5.76 7.09
N ILE A 47 8.89 -4.49 7.40
CA ILE A 47 8.27 -3.34 6.73
C ILE A 47 8.58 -3.35 5.24
N GLY A 48 9.84 -3.57 4.85
CA GLY A 48 10.29 -3.59 3.47
C GLY A 48 9.57 -4.66 2.66
N THR A 49 9.47 -5.88 3.18
CA THR A 49 8.74 -7.00 2.56
C THR A 49 7.25 -6.68 2.46
N THR A 50 6.65 -6.14 3.52
CA THR A 50 5.23 -5.71 3.52
C THR A 50 4.96 -4.70 2.40
N TYR A 51 5.81 -3.68 2.29
CA TYR A 51 5.69 -2.67 1.24
C TYR A 51 5.97 -3.23 -0.15
N GLN A 52 6.93 -4.14 -0.30
CA GLN A 52 7.22 -4.75 -1.59
C GLN A 52 5.99 -5.48 -2.13
N ILE A 53 5.32 -6.30 -1.31
CA ILE A 53 4.10 -7.02 -1.72
C ILE A 53 2.95 -6.04 -1.97
N ALA A 54 2.77 -5.04 -1.11
CA ALA A 54 1.76 -4.02 -1.30
C ALA A 54 1.98 -3.26 -2.62
N MET A 55 3.22 -2.91 -2.96
CA MET A 55 3.54 -2.24 -4.22
C MET A 55 3.23 -3.10 -5.45
N LYS A 56 3.42 -4.42 -5.38
CA LYS A 56 3.00 -5.32 -6.47
C LYS A 56 1.50 -5.26 -6.71
N LEU A 57 0.70 -5.30 -5.63
CA LEU A 57 -0.76 -5.12 -5.73
C LEU A 57 -1.12 -3.75 -6.29
N PHE A 58 -0.53 -2.68 -5.76
CA PHE A 58 -0.76 -1.32 -6.24
C PHE A 58 -0.52 -1.21 -7.74
N CYS A 59 0.67 -1.62 -8.21
CA CYS A 59 1.03 -1.51 -9.62
C CYS A 59 0.06 -2.28 -10.50
N ILE A 60 -0.30 -3.53 -10.16
CA ILE A 60 -1.24 -4.30 -10.97
C ILE A 60 -2.61 -3.62 -11.01
N HIS A 61 -3.18 -3.28 -9.86
CA HIS A 61 -4.51 -2.66 -9.78
C HIS A 61 -4.56 -1.30 -10.48
N SER A 62 -3.56 -0.43 -10.27
CA SER A 62 -3.52 0.90 -10.87
C SER A 62 -3.33 0.83 -12.38
N LEU A 63 -2.44 -0.04 -12.87
CA LEU A 63 -2.15 -0.17 -14.30
C LEU A 63 -3.27 -0.86 -15.08
N GLN A 64 -4.00 -1.79 -14.44
CA GLN A 64 -5.22 -2.37 -15.02
C GLN A 64 -6.36 -1.33 -15.10
N SER A 65 -6.44 -0.42 -14.13
CA SER A 65 -7.46 0.62 -14.11
C SER A 65 -7.38 1.55 -15.32
N VAL A 66 -6.15 1.88 -15.73
CA VAL A 66 -5.83 2.69 -16.92
C VAL A 66 -5.63 1.86 -18.20
N SER A 67 -5.96 0.56 -18.17
CA SER A 67 -5.88 -0.36 -19.31
C SER A 67 -4.47 -0.55 -19.92
N ILE A 68 -3.41 -0.25 -19.17
CA ILE A 68 -2.02 -0.54 -19.57
C ILE A 68 -1.72 -2.02 -19.36
N LEU A 69 -2.14 -2.58 -18.22
CA LEU A 69 -2.09 -4.02 -18.00
C LEU A 69 -3.45 -4.67 -18.29
N LEU A 70 -3.41 -5.82 -18.95
CA LEU A 70 -4.63 -6.58 -19.24
C LEU A 70 -5.18 -7.26 -17.99
N GLU A 71 -6.50 -7.34 -17.90
CA GLU A 71 -7.19 -8.11 -16.87
C GLU A 71 -7.24 -9.60 -17.28
N ILE A 72 -6.16 -10.33 -16.99
CA ILE A 72 -6.04 -11.76 -17.29
C ILE A 72 -6.07 -12.63 -16.03
N PRO A 73 -6.54 -13.90 -16.12
CA PRO A 73 -6.65 -14.79 -14.96
C PRO A 73 -5.34 -15.01 -14.19
N SER A 74 -4.19 -15.01 -14.87
CA SER A 74 -2.88 -15.19 -14.25
C SER A 74 -2.50 -14.03 -13.31
N LEU A 75 -2.74 -12.78 -13.73
CA LEU A 75 -2.51 -11.60 -12.88
C LEU A 75 -3.50 -11.56 -11.72
N ARG A 76 -4.74 -12.00 -11.93
CA ARG A 76 -5.75 -12.10 -10.88
C ARG A 76 -5.36 -13.15 -9.82
N LEU A 77 -4.87 -14.31 -10.23
CA LEU A 77 -4.34 -15.32 -9.32
C LEU A 77 -3.16 -14.77 -8.51
N LEU A 78 -2.24 -14.06 -9.19
CA LEU A 78 -1.08 -13.45 -8.56
C LEU A 78 -1.47 -12.42 -7.49
N CYS A 79 -2.45 -11.56 -7.78
CA CYS A 79 -2.97 -10.61 -6.81
C CYS A 79 -3.62 -11.31 -5.61
N THR A 80 -4.30 -12.43 -5.81
CA THR A 80 -4.86 -13.21 -4.68
C THR A 80 -3.75 -13.76 -3.79
N THR A 81 -2.68 -14.31 -4.38
CA THR A 81 -1.50 -14.77 -3.62
C THR A 81 -0.82 -13.62 -2.88
N TYR A 82 -0.66 -12.46 -3.52
CA TYR A 82 -0.11 -11.28 -2.87
C TYR A 82 -1.01 -10.77 -1.74
N GLY A 83 -2.32 -10.79 -1.89
CA GLY A 83 -3.27 -10.42 -0.85
C GLY A 83 -3.15 -11.31 0.39
N GLN A 84 -3.10 -12.63 0.20
CA GLN A 84 -2.91 -13.59 1.29
C GLN A 84 -1.57 -13.36 2.01
N HIS A 85 -0.48 -13.25 1.25
CA HIS A 85 0.84 -13.04 1.83
C HIS A 85 0.96 -11.67 2.53
N LEU A 86 0.34 -10.64 1.98
CA LEU A 86 0.29 -9.32 2.60
C LEU A 86 -0.46 -9.35 3.93
N GLN A 87 -1.56 -10.09 4.02
CA GLN A 87 -2.30 -10.28 5.27
C GLN A 87 -1.45 -10.98 6.34
N GLU A 88 -0.69 -12.00 5.97
CA GLU A 88 0.24 -12.69 6.88
C GLU A 88 1.33 -11.74 7.41
N LEU A 89 1.97 -10.98 6.51
CA LEU A 89 2.99 -10.01 6.87
C LEU A 89 2.45 -8.90 7.76
N LEU A 90 1.25 -8.39 7.45
CA LEU A 90 0.57 -7.38 8.26
C LEU A 90 0.25 -7.91 9.65
N THR A 91 -0.25 -9.15 9.76
CA THR A 91 -0.54 -9.79 11.05
C THR A 91 0.70 -9.83 11.94
N GLN A 92 1.87 -10.11 11.37
CA GLN A 92 3.15 -10.08 12.10
C GLN A 92 3.59 -8.64 12.44
N ALA A 93 3.52 -7.74 11.46
CA ALA A 93 4.01 -6.36 11.62
C ALA A 93 3.19 -5.55 12.63
N LEU A 94 1.88 -5.81 12.72
CA LEU A 94 0.97 -5.18 13.66
C LEU A 94 1.24 -5.58 15.13
N LEU A 95 2.09 -6.57 15.40
CA LEU A 95 2.54 -6.87 16.77
C LEU A 95 3.50 -5.81 17.32
N PHE A 96 4.17 -5.06 16.44
CA PHE A 96 5.21 -4.10 16.81
C PHE A 96 4.65 -2.67 16.85
N ARG A 97 4.35 -2.17 18.05
CA ARG A 97 3.68 -0.87 18.26
C ARG A 97 4.36 0.31 17.56
N HIS A 98 5.68 0.36 17.53
CA HIS A 98 6.45 1.49 16.97
C HIS A 98 6.48 1.51 15.44
N ILE A 99 6.15 0.40 14.75
CA ILE A 99 6.12 0.35 13.29
C ILE A 99 4.70 0.43 12.71
N LYS A 100 3.67 0.27 13.54
CA LYS A 100 2.25 0.30 13.16
C LYS A 100 1.87 1.46 12.25
N ARG A 101 2.42 2.66 12.51
CA ARG A 101 2.19 3.86 11.69
C ARG A 101 2.57 3.69 10.21
N PHE A 102 3.53 2.84 9.91
CA PHE A 102 3.98 2.58 8.55
C PHE A 102 3.04 1.62 7.81
N LEU A 103 2.09 0.97 8.49
CA LEU A 103 1.28 -0.11 7.92
C LEU A 103 -0.07 0.35 7.35
N ILE A 104 -0.39 1.65 7.45
CA ILE A 104 -1.68 2.20 6.97
C ILE A 104 -1.83 1.97 5.46
N TRP A 105 -0.81 2.32 4.67
CA TRP A 105 -0.88 2.16 3.22
C TRP A 105 -0.95 0.69 2.77
N PRO A 106 -0.11 -0.23 3.29
CA PRO A 106 -0.29 -1.66 3.07
C PRO A 106 -1.68 -2.20 3.44
N LEU A 107 -2.29 -1.73 4.55
CA LEU A 107 -3.65 -2.10 4.93
C LEU A 107 -4.71 -1.61 3.93
N ILE A 108 -4.53 -0.40 3.39
CA ILE A 108 -5.40 0.14 2.34
C ILE A 108 -5.33 -0.75 1.11
N LEU A 109 -4.13 -1.13 0.67
CA LEU A 109 -3.93 -1.98 -0.50
C LEU A 109 -4.49 -3.39 -0.30
N LEU A 110 -4.36 -3.96 0.90
CA LEU A 110 -5.04 -5.19 1.27
C LEU A 110 -6.57 -5.03 1.21
N GLY A 111 -7.10 -3.87 1.63
CA GLY A 111 -8.52 -3.54 1.55
C GLY A 111 -9.05 -3.46 0.12
N VAL A 112 -8.26 -2.88 -0.80
CA VAL A 112 -8.61 -2.86 -2.24
C VAL A 112 -8.68 -4.29 -2.77
N GLU A 113 -7.69 -5.11 -2.45
CA GLU A 113 -7.64 -6.51 -2.86
C GLU A 113 -8.82 -7.31 -2.31
N ALA A 114 -9.23 -7.05 -1.06
CA ALA A 114 -10.38 -7.68 -0.40
C ALA A 114 -11.73 -7.41 -1.10
N ALA A 115 -11.81 -6.47 -2.05
CA ALA A 115 -13.00 -6.26 -2.88
C ALA A 115 -13.36 -7.50 -3.70
N HIS A 116 -12.40 -8.37 -4.01
CA HIS A 116 -12.59 -9.59 -4.81
C HIS A 116 -13.25 -10.77 -4.05
N GLY A 117 -13.96 -10.49 -2.97
CA GLY A 117 -14.85 -11.44 -2.31
C GLY A 117 -14.32 -12.11 -1.04
N ILE A 118 -13.21 -11.61 -0.47
CA ILE A 118 -12.58 -12.22 0.72
C ILE A 118 -13.12 -11.51 1.97
N ALA A 119 -14.22 -12.02 2.54
CA ALA A 119 -14.91 -11.38 3.66
C ALA A 119 -14.04 -11.27 4.92
N GLU A 120 -13.24 -12.29 5.20
CA GLU A 120 -12.32 -12.35 6.33
C GLU A 120 -11.24 -11.25 6.23
N MET A 121 -10.77 -11.00 5.01
CA MET A 121 -9.79 -9.94 4.74
C MET A 121 -10.39 -8.55 4.91
N ARG A 122 -11.65 -8.34 4.50
CA ARG A 122 -12.39 -7.09 4.77
C ARG A 122 -12.56 -6.84 6.27
N ALA A 123 -12.92 -7.88 7.02
CA ALA A 123 -13.06 -7.81 8.47
C ALA A 123 -11.71 -7.47 9.15
N PHE A 124 -10.64 -8.15 8.75
CA PHE A 124 -9.28 -7.87 9.22
C PHE A 124 -8.89 -6.40 8.98
N VAL A 125 -9.02 -5.90 7.75
CA VAL A 125 -8.68 -4.52 7.40
C VAL A 125 -9.52 -3.51 8.20
N THR A 126 -10.83 -3.78 8.34
CA THR A 126 -11.73 -2.91 9.12
C THR A 126 -11.29 -2.79 10.57
N THR A 127 -10.99 -3.91 11.22
CA THR A 127 -10.53 -3.95 12.61
C THR A 127 -9.21 -3.20 12.75
N GLN A 128 -8.22 -3.54 11.93
CA GLN A 128 -6.87 -2.98 12.04
C GLN A 128 -6.80 -1.49 11.74
N LEU A 129 -7.52 -0.98 10.73
CA LEU A 129 -7.58 0.47 10.47
C LEU A 129 -8.25 1.24 11.61
N THR A 130 -9.27 0.64 12.24
CA THR A 130 -9.97 1.25 13.39
C THR A 130 -9.04 1.32 14.60
N GLU A 131 -8.37 0.21 14.94
CA GLU A 131 -7.38 0.15 16.02
C GLU A 131 -6.22 1.11 15.79
N LEU A 132 -5.68 1.18 14.57
CA LEU A 132 -4.60 2.09 14.23
C LEU A 132 -4.99 3.56 14.43
N SER A 133 -6.23 3.96 14.13
CA SER A 133 -6.65 5.34 14.38
C SER A 133 -6.56 5.71 15.86
N TYR A 134 -6.98 4.80 16.75
CA TYR A 134 -6.89 5.02 18.20
C TYR A 134 -5.45 5.06 18.69
N GLU A 135 -4.60 4.15 18.21
CA GLU A 135 -3.22 4.04 18.69
C GLU A 135 -2.31 5.17 18.19
N VAL A 136 -2.56 5.62 16.97
CA VAL A 136 -1.75 6.64 16.30
C VAL A 136 -2.30 8.05 16.56
N GLY A 137 -3.56 8.17 16.95
CA GLY A 137 -4.20 9.45 17.25
C GLY A 137 -4.49 10.29 15.99
N THR A 138 -4.57 9.67 14.81
CA THR A 138 -4.89 10.35 13.55
C THR A 138 -6.19 9.80 12.96
N TYR A 139 -6.92 10.66 12.25
CA TYR A 139 -8.18 10.28 11.61
C TYR A 139 -7.98 9.59 10.25
N GLY A 140 -6.76 9.61 9.69
CA GLY A 140 -6.41 9.03 8.39
C GLY A 140 -6.85 7.57 8.21
N PRO A 141 -6.56 6.66 9.16
CA PRO A 141 -7.02 5.27 9.10
C PRO A 141 -8.56 5.12 9.09
N LEU A 142 -9.31 6.01 9.77
CA LEU A 142 -10.78 5.98 9.75
C LEU A 142 -11.33 6.41 8.40
N ILE A 143 -10.72 7.41 7.75
CA ILE A 143 -11.10 7.82 6.39
C ILE A 143 -10.85 6.68 5.42
N ALA A 144 -9.67 6.06 5.48
CA ALA A 144 -9.35 4.88 4.69
C ALA A 144 -10.40 3.76 4.90
N ASN A 145 -10.77 3.46 6.14
CA ASN A 145 -11.78 2.47 6.46
C ASN A 145 -13.16 2.82 5.87
N GLY A 146 -13.55 4.10 5.94
CA GLY A 146 -14.80 4.60 5.34
C GLY A 146 -14.84 4.44 3.83
N VAL A 147 -13.76 4.83 3.14
CA VAL A 147 -13.60 4.69 1.69
C VAL A 147 -13.72 3.22 1.27
N LEU A 148 -12.97 2.33 1.93
CA LEU A 148 -12.99 0.91 1.64
C LEU A 148 -14.37 0.27 1.85
N LYS A 149 -15.09 0.65 2.92
CA LYS A 149 -16.46 0.15 3.15
C LYS A 149 -17.43 0.57 2.06
N LEU A 150 -17.37 1.83 1.61
CA LEU A 150 -18.19 2.31 0.51
C LEU A 150 -17.84 1.58 -0.79
N PHE A 151 -16.55 1.39 -1.06
CA PHE A 151 -16.06 0.64 -2.20
C PHE A 151 -16.57 -0.80 -2.20
N TRP A 152 -16.42 -1.53 -1.09
CA TRP A 152 -16.93 -2.90 -0.97
C TRP A 152 -18.46 -2.99 -1.12
N ALA A 153 -19.20 -2.03 -0.57
CA ALA A 153 -20.65 -1.95 -0.69
C ALA A 153 -21.11 -1.66 -2.13
N SER A 154 -20.29 -0.99 -2.93
CA SER A 154 -20.59 -0.71 -4.33
C SER A 154 -20.56 -1.96 -5.24
N GLY A 155 -19.91 -3.04 -4.78
CA GLY A 155 -19.68 -4.25 -5.58
C GLY A 155 -18.65 -4.08 -6.70
N LYS A 156 -18.06 -2.90 -6.85
CA LYS A 156 -17.00 -2.63 -7.81
C LYS A 156 -15.65 -3.14 -7.30
N THR A 157 -14.70 -3.30 -8.22
CA THR A 157 -13.39 -3.91 -7.91
C THR A 157 -12.20 -3.15 -8.51
N ARG A 158 -12.40 -2.13 -9.35
CA ARG A 158 -11.30 -1.39 -9.98
C ARG A 158 -10.66 -0.42 -9.00
N TRP A 159 -9.39 -0.10 -9.24
CA TRP A 159 -8.65 0.90 -8.46
C TRP A 159 -9.34 2.27 -8.43
N ASP A 160 -9.71 2.80 -9.60
CA ASP A 160 -10.32 4.13 -9.71
C ASP A 160 -11.75 4.18 -9.14
N ASP A 161 -12.39 3.02 -8.96
CA ASP A 161 -13.67 2.93 -8.26
C ASP A 161 -13.52 3.06 -6.74
N CYS A 162 -12.35 2.70 -6.20
CA CYS A 162 -12.02 2.86 -4.79
C CYS A 162 -11.50 4.29 -4.50
N PHE A 163 -10.71 4.86 -5.41
CA PHE A 163 -10.11 6.19 -5.26
C PHE A 163 -10.70 7.18 -6.27
N ASP A 164 -12.00 7.41 -6.16
CA ASP A 164 -12.81 8.28 -7.04
C ASP A 164 -12.46 9.78 -6.95
N LYS A 165 -11.76 10.18 -5.89
CA LYS A 165 -11.27 11.53 -5.67
C LYS A 165 -9.92 11.50 -4.95
N PRO A 166 -9.19 12.64 -4.90
CA PRO A 166 -7.97 12.72 -4.12
C PRO A 166 -8.26 12.50 -2.63
N TYR A 167 -7.60 11.50 -2.04
CA TYR A 167 -7.66 11.23 -0.60
C TYR A 167 -6.29 11.47 0.05
N ALA A 168 -6.26 12.24 1.12
CA ALA A 168 -5.08 12.41 1.96
C ALA A 168 -5.17 11.45 3.15
N PHE A 169 -4.57 10.28 3.05
CA PHE A 169 -4.43 9.33 4.16
C PHE A 169 -3.23 9.65 5.07
N THR A 170 -2.79 10.92 5.06
CA THR A 170 -1.53 11.35 5.67
C THR A 170 -1.54 11.17 7.18
N MET A 171 -0.42 10.67 7.68
CA MET A 171 0.04 10.89 9.04
C MET A 171 0.60 12.31 9.13
N GLN A 172 0.46 12.99 10.28
CA GLN A 172 1.23 14.21 10.51
C GLN A 172 2.70 13.93 10.19
N ILE A 173 3.26 14.69 9.26
CA ILE A 173 4.69 14.66 8.92
C ILE A 173 5.42 14.80 10.25
N ALA A 174 6.21 13.78 10.62
CA ALA A 174 7.04 13.87 11.81
C ALA A 174 7.90 15.12 11.66
N VAL A 175 7.67 16.11 12.53
CA VAL A 175 8.57 17.26 12.63
C VAL A 175 9.91 16.70 13.09
N ASP A 176 10.97 17.02 12.36
CA ASP A 176 12.33 16.66 12.75
C ASP A 176 12.67 17.38 14.06
N ASN A 177 12.60 16.66 15.18
CA ASN A 177 12.96 17.17 16.49
C ASN A 177 14.45 16.97 16.81
N SER A 178 15.28 16.51 15.86
CA SER A 178 16.72 16.32 16.08
C SER A 178 17.41 17.61 16.51
N GLN A 179 16.88 18.77 16.12
CA GLN A 179 17.36 20.10 16.47
C GLN A 179 16.91 20.57 17.87
N ILE A 180 15.93 19.92 18.50
CA ILE A 180 15.39 20.33 19.81
C ILE A 180 16.20 19.70 20.95
N ILE A 181 16.75 18.49 20.74
CA ILE A 181 17.48 17.74 21.77
C ILE A 181 18.93 18.24 21.95
N THR A 182 19.50 18.91 20.95
CA THR A 182 20.88 19.45 20.99
C THR A 182 20.99 20.83 21.65
N GLY A 183 19.88 21.48 22.00
CA GLY A 183 19.88 22.85 22.55
C GLY A 183 19.91 22.98 24.08
N GLN A 184 19.95 21.86 24.83
CA GLN A 184 19.74 21.90 26.29
C GLN A 184 20.94 21.45 27.12
N GLY A 185 22.15 21.71 26.61
CA GLY A 185 23.40 21.48 27.33
C GLY A 185 24.41 22.57 27.00
N ASP A 186 24.12 23.81 27.38
CA ASP A 186 25.11 24.86 27.64
C ASP A 186 24.39 26.09 28.24
N THR A 187 24.17 26.06 29.56
CA THR A 187 24.16 27.29 30.36
C THR A 187 24.89 27.00 31.67
N THR A 188 25.94 27.78 31.84
CA THR A 188 26.90 27.89 32.95
C THR A 188 26.28 27.95 34.34
#